data_AF-A0A2P5K4A5-F1
#
_entry.id   AF-A0A2P5K4A5-F1
#
_cell.length_a   1.000
_cell.length_b   1.000
_cell.length_c   1.000
_cell.angle_alpha   90.00
_cell.angle_beta   90.00
_cell.angle_gamma   90.00
#
_symmetry.space_group_name_H-M   'P 1'
#
loop_
_entity.id
_entity.type
_entity.pdbx_description
1 polymer ?
#
loop_
_entity_poly.entity_id
_entity_poly.type
_entity_poly.pdbx_seq_one_letter_code
_entity_poly.pdbx_strand_id
1 'polypeptide(L)'
;MRYEIKGPTLVIEGEFEAISSGINGGRMPVNYLINHHVQQDFNHNRPKDYLGKLTDSLIITKPYFGLLTAVSMDNLQVIRNDYLTTFVTAGITHPSGFRIHEAGTINIILVMERNLSEGAMAGAIITATEAKGLALLEMGYDFLGTTTDAVIVAYEKQPGDYMDYAGPYTEIGKKITLAVIEGVKQGIN
;
A
#
# COMPACT_ATOMS: atom_id res chain seq x y z
N MET A 1 13.93 -2.06 8.21
CA MET A 1 12.68 -2.84 8.15
C MET A 1 12.94 -4.33 7.91
N ARG A 2 12.02 -5.21 8.30
CA ARG A 2 11.93 -6.64 7.89
C ARG A 2 10.52 -6.93 7.37
N TYR A 3 10.36 -7.89 6.47
CA TYR A 3 9.02 -8.35 6.08
C TYR A 3 9.00 -9.87 5.87
N GLU A 4 7.82 -10.46 6.08
CA GLU A 4 7.56 -11.88 5.90
C GLU A 4 6.10 -12.12 5.48
N ILE A 5 5.84 -13.27 4.86
CA ILE A 5 4.48 -13.71 4.53
C ILE A 5 4.09 -14.81 5.54
N LYS A 6 3.12 -14.53 6.42
CA LYS A 6 2.54 -15.48 7.38
C LYS A 6 1.20 -16.00 6.87
N GLY A 7 1.24 -17.15 6.20
CA GLY A 7 0.07 -17.70 5.51
C GLY A 7 -0.45 -16.72 4.46
N PRO A 8 -1.71 -16.24 4.54
CA PRO A 8 -2.26 -15.27 3.60
C PRO A 8 -1.93 -13.80 3.92
N THR A 9 -0.95 -13.53 4.80
CA THR A 9 -0.70 -12.17 5.34
C THR A 9 0.72 -11.71 5.07
N LEU A 10 0.89 -10.58 4.38
CA LEU A 10 2.14 -9.82 4.40
C LEU A 10 2.24 -9.05 5.72
N VAL A 11 3.35 -9.24 6.43
CA VAL A 11 3.70 -8.51 7.66
C VAL A 11 5.02 -7.79 7.43
N ILE A 12 5.02 -6.47 7.57
CA ILE A 12 6.21 -5.62 7.51
C ILE A 12 6.44 -5.06 8.90
N GLU A 13 7.59 -5.36 9.50
CA GLU A 13 8.00 -4.96 10.84
C GLU A 13 9.11 -3.90 10.78
N GLY A 14 9.01 -2.88 11.63
CA GLY A 14 10.01 -1.84 11.79
C GLY A 14 9.60 -0.78 12.81
N GLU A 15 10.25 0.37 12.78
CA GLU A 15 9.86 1.56 13.55
C GLU A 15 9.50 2.69 12.59
N PHE A 16 8.22 2.80 12.28
CA PHE A 16 7.75 3.67 11.20
C PHE A 16 7.04 4.92 11.73
N GLU A 17 7.27 6.04 11.08
CA GLU A 17 6.24 7.08 10.92
C GLU A 17 5.45 6.76 9.65
N ALA A 18 4.12 6.70 9.73
CA ALA A 18 3.32 6.31 8.59
C ALA A 18 2.00 7.08 8.47
N ILE A 19 1.51 7.16 7.24
CA ILE A 19 0.16 7.58 6.87
C ILE A 19 -0.51 6.47 6.06
N SER A 20 -1.79 6.21 6.33
CA SER A 20 -2.54 5.15 5.67
C SER A 20 -3.95 5.60 5.29
N SER A 21 -4.42 5.17 4.11
CA SER A 21 -5.83 5.26 3.71
C SER A 21 -6.63 3.98 4.02
N GLY A 22 -6.01 2.97 4.62
CA GLY A 22 -6.60 1.67 4.88
C GLY A 22 -7.36 1.57 6.21
N ILE A 23 -7.47 0.34 6.73
CA ILE A 23 -8.11 0.08 8.01
C ILE A 23 -7.26 0.74 9.12
N ASN A 24 -7.94 1.46 10.01
CA ASN A 24 -7.33 2.33 11.02
C ASN A 24 -6.52 3.48 10.43
N GLY A 25 -6.79 3.89 9.19
CA GLY A 25 -6.11 4.97 8.50
C GLY A 25 -6.07 6.31 9.26
N GLY A 26 -5.19 7.19 8.80
CA GLY A 26 -4.70 8.36 9.53
C GLY A 26 -3.18 8.39 9.53
N ARG A 27 -2.59 9.21 10.40
CA ARG A 27 -1.14 9.34 10.58
C ARG A 27 -0.76 9.01 12.02
N MET A 28 0.19 8.11 12.21
CA MET A 28 0.78 7.82 13.53
C MET A 28 2.06 7.00 13.41
N PRO A 29 2.88 6.94 14.48
CA PRO A 29 3.93 5.94 14.59
C PRO A 29 3.33 4.52 14.63
N VAL A 30 3.92 3.58 13.90
CA VAL A 30 3.50 2.18 13.85
C VAL A 30 4.70 1.23 13.82
N ASN A 31 4.54 0.04 14.37
CA ASN A 31 5.57 -1.00 14.32
C ASN A 31 5.34 -2.02 13.21
N TYR A 32 4.08 -2.11 12.73
CA TYR A 32 3.70 -3.07 11.73
C TYR A 32 2.83 -2.45 10.63
N LEU A 33 3.11 -2.84 9.39
CA LEU A 33 2.25 -2.61 8.23
C LEU A 33 1.79 -3.96 7.71
N ILE A 34 0.50 -4.10 7.45
CA ILE A 34 -0.13 -5.39 7.14
C ILE A 34 -0.88 -5.29 5.82
N ASN A 35 -0.77 -6.32 4.98
CA ASN A 35 -1.69 -6.54 3.87
C ASN A 35 -2.17 -7.99 3.92
N HIS A 36 -3.46 -8.19 4.15
CA HIS A 36 -4.02 -9.52 4.38
C HIS A 36 -4.98 -9.93 3.27
N HIS A 37 -4.79 -11.15 2.75
CA HIS A 37 -5.69 -11.72 1.76
C HIS A 37 -7.00 -12.18 2.41
N VAL A 38 -8.12 -11.78 1.82
CA VAL A 38 -9.49 -12.22 2.14
C VAL A 38 -10.17 -12.79 0.89
N GLN A 39 -11.23 -13.58 1.08
CA GLN A 39 -12.01 -14.11 -0.04
C GLN A 39 -12.69 -12.98 -0.83
N GLN A 40 -12.99 -13.21 -2.12
CA GLN A 40 -13.57 -12.19 -3.01
C GLN A 40 -14.94 -11.67 -2.54
N ASP A 41 -15.73 -12.51 -1.86
CA ASP A 41 -17.04 -12.18 -1.29
C ASP A 41 -16.95 -11.64 0.14
N PHE A 42 -15.75 -11.28 0.60
CA PHE A 42 -15.54 -10.74 1.94
C PHE A 42 -16.38 -9.48 2.17
N ASN A 43 -17.46 -9.66 2.91
CA ASN A 43 -18.37 -8.60 3.32
C ASN A 43 -18.52 -8.62 4.84
N HIS A 44 -17.50 -8.12 5.52
CA HIS A 44 -17.51 -8.02 6.98
C HIS A 44 -17.93 -6.62 7.41
N ASN A 45 -19.04 -6.51 8.14
CA ASN A 45 -19.58 -5.24 8.64
C ASN A 45 -18.65 -4.48 9.61
N ARG A 46 -17.63 -5.17 10.14
CA ARG A 46 -16.66 -4.65 11.13
C ARG A 46 -15.21 -5.01 10.76
N PRO A 47 -14.64 -4.48 9.66
CA PRO A 47 -13.31 -4.88 9.16
C PRO A 47 -12.17 -4.57 10.14
N LYS A 48 -12.33 -3.55 10.99
CA LYS A 48 -11.39 -3.24 12.09
C LYS A 48 -11.25 -4.37 13.10
N ASP A 49 -12.36 -5.00 13.48
CA ASP A 49 -12.35 -6.08 14.48
C ASP A 49 -11.84 -7.39 13.90
N TYR A 50 -12.16 -7.64 12.63
CA TYR A 50 -11.58 -8.74 11.87
C TYR A 50 -10.06 -8.64 11.86
N LEU A 51 -9.54 -7.46 11.47
CA LEU A 51 -8.10 -7.20 11.46
C LEU A 51 -7.48 -7.30 12.86
N GLY A 52 -8.18 -6.84 13.92
CA GLY A 52 -7.74 -7.01 15.31
C GLY A 52 -7.57 -8.47 15.72
N LYS A 53 -8.56 -9.32 15.44
CA LYS A 53 -8.48 -10.76 15.73
C LYS A 53 -7.37 -11.45 14.94
N LEU A 54 -7.15 -11.05 13.68
CA LEU A 54 -6.04 -11.54 12.86
C LEU A 54 -4.69 -11.15 13.48
N THR A 55 -4.51 -9.89 13.88
CA THR A 55 -3.23 -9.47 14.47
C THR A 55 -2.97 -10.16 15.81
N ASP A 56 -4.00 -10.39 16.62
CA ASP A 56 -3.88 -11.13 17.88
C ASP A 56 -3.41 -12.58 17.62
N SER A 57 -3.94 -13.25 16.59
CA SER A 57 -3.53 -14.63 16.25
C SER A 57 -2.11 -14.71 15.67
N LEU A 58 -1.61 -13.63 15.08
CA LEU A 58 -0.24 -13.51 14.57
C LEU A 58 0.76 -12.94 15.59
N ILE A 59 0.31 -12.64 16.81
CA ILE A 59 1.12 -12.03 17.88
C ILE A 59 1.68 -10.66 17.43
N ILE A 60 0.88 -9.91 16.68
CA ILE A 60 1.22 -8.55 16.22
C ILE A 60 0.58 -7.56 17.19
N THR A 61 1.41 -6.75 17.85
CA THR A 61 0.95 -5.74 18.78
C THR A 61 0.68 -4.41 18.09
N LYS A 62 -0.31 -3.66 18.57
CA LYS A 62 -0.53 -2.26 18.19
C LYS A 62 0.68 -1.39 18.60
N PRO A 63 0.93 -0.25 17.92
CA PRO A 63 0.17 0.31 16.79
C PRO A 63 0.57 -0.28 15.42
N TYR A 64 -0.42 -0.45 14.53
CA TYR A 64 -0.24 -0.95 13.16
C TYR A 64 -1.24 -0.31 12.19
N PHE A 65 -0.88 -0.29 10.90
CA PHE A 65 -1.83 -0.08 9.80
C PHE A 65 -2.07 -1.38 9.05
N GLY A 66 -3.29 -1.59 8.55
CA GLY A 66 -3.61 -2.78 7.79
C GLY A 66 -4.48 -2.52 6.58
N LEU A 67 -4.18 -3.26 5.53
CA LEU A 67 -4.95 -3.34 4.30
C LEU A 67 -5.55 -4.75 4.18
N LEU A 68 -6.70 -4.85 3.52
CA LEU A 68 -7.28 -6.13 3.11
C LEU A 68 -7.27 -6.19 1.59
N THR A 69 -7.05 -7.36 1.04
CA THR A 69 -7.01 -7.57 -0.42
C THR A 69 -7.66 -8.88 -0.83
N ALA A 70 -8.35 -8.91 -1.97
CA ALA A 70 -8.83 -10.17 -2.56
C ALA A 70 -7.75 -10.89 -3.39
N VAL A 71 -6.54 -10.33 -3.46
CA VAL A 71 -5.41 -10.84 -4.24
C VAL A 71 -4.60 -11.81 -3.38
N SER A 72 -4.26 -12.98 -3.92
CA SER A 72 -3.36 -13.92 -3.23
C SER A 72 -1.99 -13.29 -2.99
N MET A 73 -1.37 -13.57 -1.84
CA MET A 73 0.00 -13.12 -1.55
C MET A 73 1.05 -13.74 -2.48
N ASP A 74 0.71 -14.80 -3.22
CA ASP A 74 1.58 -15.34 -4.29
C ASP A 74 1.77 -14.33 -5.43
N ASN A 75 0.84 -13.38 -5.59
CA ASN A 75 0.90 -12.32 -6.58
C ASN A 75 1.44 -11.00 -6.02
N LEU A 76 1.96 -11.01 -4.79
CA LEU A 76 2.59 -9.85 -4.18
C LEU A 76 3.84 -9.45 -4.97
N GLN A 77 3.86 -8.22 -5.46
CA GLN A 77 5.05 -7.64 -6.08
C GLN A 77 5.84 -6.83 -5.04
N VAL A 78 7.16 -7.02 -5.03
CA VAL A 78 8.07 -6.29 -4.15
C VAL A 78 9.20 -5.67 -4.97
N ILE A 79 9.16 -4.35 -5.09
CA ILE A 79 10.07 -3.57 -5.93
C ILE A 79 10.99 -2.78 -5.00
N ARG A 80 12.30 -3.02 -5.11
CA ARG A 80 13.32 -2.31 -4.34
C ARG A 80 14.07 -1.35 -5.24
N ASN A 81 14.13 -0.09 -4.85
CA ASN A 81 14.89 0.94 -5.54
C ASN A 81 15.57 1.85 -4.51
N ASP A 82 16.84 1.59 -4.24
CA ASP A 82 17.67 2.46 -3.40
C ASP A 82 17.10 2.52 -1.96
N TYR A 83 16.55 3.67 -1.55
CA TYR A 83 15.90 3.87 -0.25
C TYR A 83 14.37 3.64 -0.26
N LEU A 84 13.80 3.12 -1.35
CA LEU A 84 12.36 2.86 -1.51
C LEU A 84 12.12 1.35 -1.67
N THR A 85 11.28 0.78 -0.79
CA THR A 85 10.68 -0.54 -1.02
C THR A 85 9.18 -0.38 -1.24
N THR A 86 8.67 -0.89 -2.37
CA THR A 86 7.26 -0.82 -2.76
C THR A 86 6.65 -2.22 -2.78
N PHE A 87 5.53 -2.40 -2.09
CA PHE A 87 4.74 -3.62 -2.09
C PHE A 87 3.43 -3.36 -2.82
N VAL A 88 3.08 -4.21 -3.78
CA VAL A 88 1.84 -4.07 -4.56
C VAL A 88 1.08 -5.39 -4.62
N THR A 89 -0.21 -5.33 -4.34
CA THR A 89 -1.16 -6.40 -4.72
C THR A 89 -2.22 -5.78 -5.61
N ALA A 90 -2.41 -6.29 -6.82
CA ALA A 90 -3.31 -5.71 -7.82
C ALA A 90 -4.33 -6.72 -8.34
N GLY A 91 -5.61 -6.48 -8.04
CA GLY A 91 -6.75 -7.29 -8.48
C GLY A 91 -7.79 -6.41 -9.15
N ILE A 92 -7.97 -6.61 -10.46
CA ILE A 92 -8.77 -5.74 -11.32
C ILE A 92 -10.12 -6.35 -11.74
N THR A 93 -10.53 -7.46 -11.13
CA THR A 93 -11.77 -8.18 -11.49
C THR A 93 -13.01 -7.28 -11.45
N HIS A 94 -12.98 -6.21 -10.64
CA HIS A 94 -14.06 -5.24 -10.54
C HIS A 94 -13.51 -3.80 -10.68
N PRO A 95 -13.27 -3.35 -11.92
CA PRO A 95 -12.71 -2.03 -12.16
C PRO A 95 -13.70 -0.92 -11.80
N SER A 96 -13.19 0.16 -11.19
CA SER A 96 -14.02 1.31 -10.86
C SER A 96 -13.94 2.36 -11.96
N GLY A 97 -15.00 2.44 -12.78
CA GLY A 97 -15.35 3.64 -13.54
C GLY A 97 -16.31 4.57 -12.78
N PHE A 98 -16.30 4.52 -11.43
CA PHE A 98 -17.35 4.95 -10.49
C PHE A 98 -18.59 4.02 -10.40
N ARG A 99 -18.42 2.71 -10.71
CA ARG A 99 -19.41 1.64 -10.48
C ARG A 99 -19.04 0.87 -9.20
N ILE A 100 -19.97 0.75 -8.26
CA ILE A 100 -19.70 0.53 -6.81
C ILE A 100 -20.10 -0.88 -6.31
N HIS A 101 -20.44 -1.82 -7.20
CA HIS A 101 -21.18 -3.02 -6.78
C HIS A 101 -20.35 -4.29 -6.54
N GLU A 102 -19.08 -4.34 -6.97
CA GLU A 102 -18.20 -5.50 -6.73
C GLU A 102 -16.78 -5.02 -6.40
N ALA A 103 -16.08 -5.71 -5.49
CA ALA A 103 -14.85 -5.21 -4.88
C ALA A 103 -13.60 -5.63 -5.68
N GLY A 104 -12.96 -4.66 -6.35
CA GLY A 104 -11.58 -4.78 -6.83
C GLY A 104 -10.65 -4.08 -5.84
N THR A 105 -9.34 -4.37 -5.90
CA THR A 105 -8.36 -3.72 -5.03
C THR A 105 -6.97 -3.65 -5.65
N ILE A 106 -6.35 -2.48 -5.61
CA ILE A 106 -4.93 -2.28 -5.78
C ILE A 106 -4.40 -1.61 -4.52
N ASN A 107 -3.67 -2.39 -3.72
CA ASN A 107 -3.05 -1.93 -2.49
C ASN A 107 -1.57 -1.67 -2.72
N ILE A 108 -1.09 -0.52 -2.24
CA ILE A 108 0.31 -0.09 -2.37
C ILE A 108 0.85 0.24 -0.98
N ILE A 109 1.99 -0.33 -0.61
CA ILE A 109 2.74 0.05 0.60
C ILE A 109 4.10 0.56 0.16
N LEU A 110 4.40 1.81 0.46
CA LEU A 110 5.69 2.45 0.24
C LEU A 110 6.42 2.54 1.58
N VAL A 111 7.62 1.97 1.68
CA VAL A 111 8.47 2.08 2.87
C VAL A 111 9.81 2.72 2.51
N MET A 112 10.06 3.90 3.07
CA MET A 112 11.25 4.70 2.82
C MET A 112 12.30 4.51 3.90
N GLU A 113 13.54 4.38 3.46
CA GLU A 113 14.74 4.55 4.28
C GLU A 113 15.22 6.02 4.22
N ARG A 114 14.29 6.99 4.22
CA ARG A 114 14.53 8.44 4.28
C ARG A 114 13.40 9.16 5.02
N ASN A 115 13.72 10.21 5.78
CA ASN A 115 12.71 11.01 6.48
C ASN A 115 11.81 11.77 5.48
N LEU A 116 10.49 11.74 5.73
CA LEU A 116 9.49 12.46 4.93
C LEU A 116 8.79 13.52 5.77
N SER A 117 8.67 14.74 5.23
CA SER A 117 7.79 15.77 5.80
C SER A 117 6.31 15.33 5.70
N GLU A 118 5.42 16.02 6.42
CA GLU A 118 3.97 15.78 6.26
C GLU A 118 3.50 16.03 4.83
N GLY A 119 4.02 17.07 4.19
CA GLY A 119 3.74 17.39 2.79
C GLY A 119 4.24 16.30 1.84
N ALA A 120 5.41 15.73 2.09
CA ALA A 120 5.94 14.63 1.29
C ALA A 120 5.15 13.33 1.49
N MET A 121 4.72 13.01 2.71
CA MET A 121 3.86 11.84 2.97
C MET A 121 2.53 11.94 2.19
N ALA A 122 1.86 13.09 2.24
CA ALA A 122 0.64 13.32 1.46
C ALA A 122 0.91 13.30 -0.06
N GLY A 123 1.99 13.95 -0.50
CA GLY A 123 2.40 13.97 -1.90
C GLY A 123 2.76 12.58 -2.45
N ALA A 124 3.29 11.69 -1.63
CA ALA A 124 3.60 10.31 -2.01
C ALA A 124 2.32 9.49 -2.24
N ILE A 125 1.25 9.70 -1.45
CA ILE A 125 -0.07 9.08 -1.70
C ILE A 125 -0.61 9.52 -3.07
N ILE A 126 -0.54 10.83 -3.37
CA ILE A 126 -0.99 11.38 -4.66
C ILE A 126 -0.20 10.74 -5.80
N THR A 127 1.13 10.77 -5.70
CA THR A 127 2.04 10.25 -6.74
C THR A 127 1.84 8.75 -6.98
N ALA A 128 1.68 7.95 -5.91
CA ALA A 128 1.38 6.53 -6.04
C ALA A 128 0.03 6.28 -6.71
N THR A 129 -0.97 7.11 -6.40
CA THR A 129 -2.32 7.01 -6.99
C THR A 129 -2.30 7.33 -8.48
N GLU A 130 -1.62 8.40 -8.89
CA GLU A 130 -1.45 8.78 -10.29
C GLU A 130 -0.65 7.74 -11.07
N ALA A 131 0.43 7.22 -10.48
CA ALA A 131 1.27 6.18 -11.09
C ALA A 131 0.50 4.87 -11.32
N LYS A 132 -0.32 4.45 -10.36
CA LYS A 132 -1.24 3.31 -10.53
C LYS A 132 -2.20 3.54 -11.69
N GLY A 133 -2.83 4.71 -11.76
CA GLY A 133 -3.73 5.07 -12.85
C GLY A 133 -3.03 5.04 -14.20
N LEU A 134 -1.82 5.60 -14.28
CA LEU A 134 -1.00 5.58 -15.49
C LEU A 134 -0.64 4.15 -15.92
N ALA A 135 -0.26 3.27 -14.99
CA ALA A 135 0.00 1.87 -15.30
C ALA A 135 -1.21 1.18 -15.94
N LEU A 136 -2.41 1.40 -15.39
CA LEU A 136 -3.65 0.84 -15.95
C LEU A 136 -3.93 1.37 -17.36
N LEU A 137 -3.78 2.68 -17.58
CA LEU A 137 -3.93 3.28 -18.91
C LEU A 137 -2.92 2.73 -19.92
N GLU A 138 -1.66 2.58 -19.52
CA GLU A 138 -0.60 2.01 -20.38
C GLU A 138 -0.84 0.53 -20.72
N MET A 139 -1.58 -0.19 -19.88
CA MET A 139 -2.03 -1.56 -20.15
C MET A 139 -3.30 -1.62 -21.02
N GLY A 140 -3.87 -0.46 -21.40
CA GLY A 140 -5.05 -0.36 -22.26
C GLY A 140 -6.38 -0.40 -21.52
N TYR A 141 -6.40 -0.30 -20.19
CA TYR A 141 -7.63 -0.16 -19.42
C TYR A 141 -8.19 1.26 -19.49
N ASP A 142 -9.51 1.40 -19.35
CA ASP A 142 -10.23 2.68 -19.39
C ASP A 142 -10.60 3.22 -17.99
N PHE A 143 -10.00 2.65 -16.95
CA PHE A 143 -10.19 3.02 -15.54
C PHE A 143 -8.86 3.26 -14.83
N LEU A 144 -8.90 4.08 -13.77
CA LEU A 144 -7.70 4.53 -13.04
C LEU A 144 -7.47 3.82 -11.71
N GLY A 145 -8.36 2.91 -11.33
CA GLY A 145 -8.30 2.18 -10.08
C GLY A 145 -9.50 1.27 -9.88
N THR A 146 -9.61 0.78 -8.66
CA THR A 146 -10.68 -0.13 -8.26
C THR A 146 -11.51 0.49 -7.13
N THR A 147 -12.51 -0.25 -6.64
CA THR A 147 -13.45 0.24 -5.62
C THR A 147 -12.83 0.41 -4.24
N THR A 148 -11.76 -0.32 -3.90
CA THR A 148 -11.21 -0.37 -2.53
C THR A 148 -9.70 -0.16 -2.45
N ASP A 149 -9.13 0.54 -3.43
CA ASP A 149 -7.69 0.86 -3.44
C ASP A 149 -7.23 1.52 -2.14
N ALA A 150 -6.06 1.13 -1.63
CA ALA A 150 -5.47 1.74 -0.45
C ALA A 150 -3.95 1.94 -0.59
N VAL A 151 -3.45 3.00 0.04
CA VAL A 151 -2.03 3.34 0.07
C VAL A 151 -1.58 3.49 1.52
N ILE A 152 -0.41 2.91 1.82
CA ILE A 152 0.38 3.22 3.01
C ILE A 152 1.68 3.86 2.56
N VAL A 153 2.03 4.97 3.18
CA VAL A 153 3.37 5.56 3.06
C VAL A 153 3.99 5.55 4.45
N ALA A 154 5.15 4.92 4.57
CA ALA A 154 5.89 4.78 5.81
C ALA A 154 7.35 5.16 5.59
N TYR A 155 8.00 5.63 6.64
CA TYR A 155 9.45 5.76 6.67
C TYR A 155 10.04 5.39 8.02
N GLU A 156 11.24 4.85 8.02
CA GLU A 156 12.03 4.64 9.25
C GLU A 156 12.71 5.95 9.62
N LYS A 157 12.42 6.46 10.83
CA LYS A 157 13.05 7.66 11.36
C LYS A 157 14.56 7.46 11.41
N GLN A 158 15.30 8.42 10.87
CA GLN A 158 16.75 8.42 10.92
C GLN A 158 17.29 9.82 11.20
N PRO A 159 18.55 9.95 11.65
CA PRO A 159 19.21 11.25 11.68
C PRO A 159 19.31 11.85 10.27
N GLY A 160 19.09 13.17 10.14
CA GLY A 160 19.25 13.89 8.88
C GLY A 160 17.98 14.61 8.42
N ASP A 161 18.06 15.17 7.22
CA ASP A 161 17.05 16.09 6.70
C ASP A 161 15.79 15.37 6.21
N TYR A 162 14.69 16.13 6.21
CA TYR A 162 13.40 15.69 5.71
C TYR A 162 13.29 16.01 4.22
N MET A 163 12.74 15.07 3.46
CA MET A 163 12.29 15.39 2.11
C MET A 163 10.98 16.18 2.20
N ASP A 164 10.96 17.38 1.63
CA ASP A 164 9.80 18.28 1.74
C ASP A 164 8.65 17.91 0.79
N TYR A 165 8.98 17.31 -0.34
CA TYR A 165 8.03 17.00 -1.42
C TYR A 165 8.28 15.61 -1.98
N ALA A 166 7.19 14.95 -2.40
CA ALA A 166 7.25 13.66 -3.08
C ALA A 166 6.40 13.60 -4.35
N GLY A 167 6.13 14.77 -4.96
CA GLY A 167 5.42 14.86 -6.25
C GLY A 167 6.27 14.31 -7.41
N PRO A 168 5.67 13.96 -8.57
CA PRO A 168 6.32 13.21 -9.65
C PRO A 168 7.55 13.88 -10.28
N TYR A 169 7.71 15.20 -10.12
CA TYR A 169 8.90 15.92 -10.59
C TYR A 169 10.13 15.71 -9.69
N THR A 170 9.92 15.37 -8.42
CA THR A 170 10.99 15.13 -7.44
C THR A 170 11.68 13.79 -7.68
N GLU A 171 12.92 13.64 -7.21
CA GLU A 171 13.65 12.37 -7.35
C GLU A 171 12.92 11.19 -6.68
N ILE A 172 12.38 11.38 -5.47
CA ILE A 172 11.58 10.34 -4.82
C ILE A 172 10.26 10.08 -5.56
N GLY A 173 9.60 11.13 -6.08
CA GLY A 173 8.37 10.99 -6.85
C GLY A 173 8.58 10.14 -8.10
N LYS A 174 9.65 10.38 -8.87
CA LYS A 174 10.02 9.53 -10.02
C LYS A 174 10.24 8.08 -9.61
N LYS A 175 10.95 7.82 -8.51
CA LYS A 175 11.19 6.46 -8.00
C LYS A 175 9.87 5.79 -7.60
N ILE A 176 8.98 6.49 -6.91
CA ILE A 176 7.63 6.00 -6.57
C ILE A 176 6.86 5.67 -7.84
N THR A 177 6.82 6.59 -8.82
CA THR A 177 6.09 6.39 -10.06
C THR A 177 6.55 5.14 -10.80
N LEU A 178 7.86 4.97 -10.99
CA LEU A 178 8.42 3.81 -11.68
C LEU A 178 8.13 2.51 -10.93
N ALA A 179 8.35 2.47 -9.62
CA ALA A 179 8.14 1.27 -8.81
C ALA A 179 6.67 0.85 -8.74
N VAL A 180 5.76 1.82 -8.63
CA VAL A 180 4.31 1.56 -8.64
C VAL A 180 3.86 1.08 -10.01
N ILE A 181 4.30 1.71 -11.10
CA ILE A 181 3.93 1.27 -12.45
C ILE A 181 4.38 -0.16 -12.70
N GLU A 182 5.63 -0.46 -12.35
CA GLU A 182 6.19 -1.80 -12.47
C GLU A 182 5.38 -2.82 -11.65
N GLY A 183 5.14 -2.52 -10.37
CA GLY A 183 4.43 -3.44 -9.48
C GLY A 183 2.96 -3.64 -9.84
N VAL A 184 2.27 -2.63 -10.36
CA VAL A 184 0.90 -2.78 -10.85
C VAL A 184 0.88 -3.65 -12.11
N LYS A 185 1.76 -3.38 -13.08
CA LYS A 185 1.82 -4.15 -14.33
C LYS A 185 2.17 -5.62 -14.10
N GLN A 186 3.09 -5.91 -13.18
CA GLN A 186 3.48 -7.28 -12.84
C GLN A 186 2.46 -7.98 -11.93
N GLY A 187 1.73 -7.22 -11.10
CA GLY A 187 0.79 -7.77 -10.12
C GLY A 187 -0.60 -8.07 -10.66
N ILE A 188 -0.97 -7.49 -11.81
CA ILE A 188 -2.23 -7.78 -12.50
C ILE A 188 -2.10 -9.13 -13.21
N ASN A 189 -2.93 -10.07 -12.78
CA ASN A 189 -3.20 -11.35 -13.46
C ASN A 189 -4.54 -11.31 -14.18
#